data_AF-A0A9E0U9E8-F1
#
_entry.id   AF-A0A9E0U9E8-F1
#
_cell.length_a   1.000
_cell.length_b   1.000
_cell.length_c   1.000
_cell.angle_alpha   90.00
_cell.angle_beta   90.00
_cell.angle_gamma   90.00
#
_symmetry.space_group_name_H-M   'P 1'
#
loop_
_entity.id
_entity.type
_entity.pdbx_description
1 polymer ?
#
loop_
_entity_poly.entity_id
_entity_poly.type
_entity_poly.pdbx_seq_one_letter_code
_entity_poly.pdbx_strand_id
1 'polypeptide(L)'
;MPSAPISPRLRQTSKLAAFVAGLMAFVWAAGAETPAGAQGGGSEAAAAAGSIDNEQLEKALQALSWGQFKSVVSAIPKLKADVDAYGPLGWQYVQANYRTYQWRKNIRKLHEPEKRRLAELIQEAREGPGPSR
;
A
#
# COMPACT_ATOMS: atom_id res chain seq x y z
N MET A 1 23.82 -59.21 12.49
CA MET A 1 22.39 -58.92 12.73
C MET A 1 22.26 -57.50 13.29
N PRO A 2 21.16 -56.80 12.97
CA PRO A 2 21.16 -55.41 12.50
C PRO A 2 20.77 -54.39 13.58
N SER A 3 21.14 -53.10 13.40
CA SER A 3 20.25 -51.96 13.66
C SER A 3 20.81 -50.65 13.08
N ALA A 4 19.87 -49.82 12.60
CA ALA A 4 19.98 -48.79 11.58
C ALA A 4 20.59 -47.44 12.03
N PRO A 5 20.96 -46.55 11.07
CA PRO A 5 21.56 -45.24 11.34
C PRO A 5 20.54 -44.17 11.79
N ILE A 6 20.92 -43.40 12.81
CA ILE A 6 20.22 -42.18 13.26
C ILE A 6 20.68 -41.02 12.38
N SER A 7 19.77 -40.51 11.56
CA SER A 7 19.97 -39.30 10.76
C SER A 7 19.73 -38.05 11.62
N PRO A 8 20.68 -37.10 11.74
CA PRO A 8 20.34 -35.75 12.14
C PRO A 8 19.84 -34.96 10.92
N ARG A 9 18.52 -34.77 10.83
CA ARG A 9 17.93 -33.67 10.07
C ARG A 9 18.17 -32.37 10.85
N LEU A 10 19.11 -31.54 10.41
CA LEU A 10 19.02 -30.11 10.63
C LEU A 10 19.38 -29.42 9.30
N ARG A 11 18.34 -28.98 8.60
CA ARG A 11 18.45 -28.25 7.33
C ARG A 11 19.04 -26.87 7.61
N GLN A 12 20.34 -26.78 7.42
CA GLN A 12 21.09 -25.55 7.22
C GLN A 12 21.04 -25.20 5.73
N THR A 13 20.41 -24.08 5.37
CA THR A 13 20.74 -23.22 4.21
C THR A 13 19.93 -21.92 4.37
N SER A 14 20.44 -20.92 5.07
CA SER A 14 21.30 -19.86 4.52
C SER A 14 20.88 -19.35 3.14
N LYS A 15 20.38 -18.10 3.17
CA LYS A 15 20.60 -17.02 2.21
C LYS A 15 19.79 -17.06 0.90
N LEU A 16 18.65 -16.36 0.97
CA LEU A 16 18.10 -15.55 -0.13
C LEU A 16 19.23 -14.81 -0.85
N ALA A 17 19.45 -15.11 -2.12
CA ALA A 17 20.32 -14.34 -2.99
C ALA A 17 19.72 -14.25 -4.40
N ALA A 18 19.65 -13.00 -4.87
CA ALA A 18 19.70 -12.58 -6.27
C ALA A 18 18.51 -12.93 -7.18
N PHE A 19 17.49 -12.07 -7.15
CA PHE A 19 16.61 -11.82 -8.29
C PHE A 19 17.05 -10.51 -8.95
N VAL A 20 18.07 -10.56 -9.82
CA VAL A 20 18.48 -9.43 -10.67
C VAL A 20 18.87 -9.96 -12.05
N ALA A 21 17.88 -10.02 -12.93
CA ALA A 21 18.01 -10.00 -14.38
C ALA A 21 16.62 -9.56 -14.85
N GLY A 22 16.39 -8.50 -15.58
CA GLY A 22 17.24 -7.68 -16.42
C GLY A 22 16.26 -7.17 -17.48
N LEU A 23 16.00 -5.87 -17.52
CA LEU A 23 15.26 -5.24 -18.62
C LEU A 23 15.50 -3.74 -18.55
N MET A 24 16.69 -3.37 -19.04
CA MET A 24 16.95 -2.03 -19.54
C MET A 24 16.39 -1.91 -20.94
N ALA A 25 16.10 -0.65 -21.30
CA ALA A 25 15.65 -0.13 -22.58
C ALA A 25 14.15 -0.26 -22.86
N PHE A 26 13.41 0.82 -22.58
CA PHE A 26 12.54 1.33 -23.62
C PHE A 26 12.72 2.84 -23.78
N VAL A 27 13.14 3.15 -24.99
CA VAL A 27 13.51 4.45 -25.54
C VAL A 27 12.29 5.36 -25.62
N TRP A 28 12.52 6.63 -25.28
CA TRP A 28 11.64 7.75 -25.57
C TRP A 28 11.66 8.03 -27.07
N ALA A 29 10.50 7.94 -27.73
CA ALA A 29 10.29 8.54 -29.04
C ALA A 29 8.84 9.03 -29.13
N ALA A 30 8.72 10.36 -29.25
CA ALA A 30 7.49 11.04 -29.59
C ALA A 30 7.10 10.76 -31.04
N GLY A 31 5.80 10.72 -31.32
CA GLY A 31 5.28 10.93 -32.67
C GLY A 31 4.02 10.13 -32.97
N ALA A 32 2.87 10.83 -32.95
CA ALA A 32 1.58 10.54 -33.59
C ALA A 32 0.97 9.15 -33.27
N GLU A 33 -0.33 8.93 -33.09
CA GLU A 33 -1.43 9.20 -34.01
C GLU A 33 -2.72 9.03 -33.17
N THR A 34 -3.71 9.89 -33.39
CA THR A 34 -5.07 9.68 -32.89
C THR A 34 -5.76 8.61 -33.74
N PRO A 35 -6.47 7.66 -33.13
CA PRO A 35 -7.87 7.55 -33.50
C PRO A 35 -8.81 7.40 -32.29
N ALA A 36 -10.02 7.90 -32.50
CA ALA A 36 -11.14 7.88 -31.58
C ALA A 36 -11.29 6.54 -30.82
N GLY A 37 -11.16 6.63 -29.51
CA GLY A 37 -11.53 5.58 -28.58
C GLY A 37 -12.08 6.26 -27.34
N ALA A 38 -13.38 6.07 -27.11
CA ALA A 38 -14.08 6.54 -25.93
C ALA A 38 -13.28 6.22 -24.65
N GLN A 39 -12.90 7.25 -23.91
CA GLN A 39 -12.65 7.16 -22.48
C GLN A 39 -12.73 8.57 -21.93
N GLY A 40 -13.93 8.92 -21.49
CA GLY A 40 -14.10 10.00 -20.55
C GLY A 40 -13.28 9.67 -19.31
N GLY A 41 -12.08 10.24 -19.22
CA GLY A 41 -11.34 10.42 -17.98
C GLY A 41 -11.98 11.54 -17.16
N GLY A 42 -13.30 11.48 -16.99
CA GLY A 42 -14.05 12.34 -16.11
C GLY A 42 -14.19 11.63 -14.78
N SER A 43 -13.40 12.06 -13.80
CA SER A 43 -13.81 12.11 -12.40
C SER A 43 -14.68 10.96 -11.89
N GLU A 44 -14.17 9.73 -11.84
CA GLU A 44 -14.81 8.65 -11.08
C GLU A 44 -14.07 8.42 -9.76
N ALA A 45 -14.00 9.46 -8.93
CA ALA A 45 -13.59 9.34 -7.53
C ALA A 45 -14.47 10.17 -6.59
N ALA A 46 -15.69 10.49 -7.03
CA ALA A 46 -16.76 11.00 -6.18
C ALA A 46 -18.05 10.27 -6.55
N ALA A 47 -18.75 9.76 -5.54
CA ALA A 47 -20.07 9.15 -5.59
C ALA A 47 -20.18 7.65 -5.98
N ALA A 48 -19.61 6.79 -5.13
CA ALA A 48 -20.33 5.57 -4.71
C ALA A 48 -20.80 5.77 -3.26
N ALA A 49 -21.88 6.55 -3.10
CA ALA A 49 -22.58 6.70 -1.84
C ALA A 49 -23.35 5.40 -1.55
N GLY A 50 -22.68 4.46 -0.90
CA GLY A 50 -23.25 3.15 -0.53
C GLY A 50 -22.20 2.23 0.05
N SER A 51 -21.72 2.56 1.25
CA SER A 51 -20.57 1.95 1.94
C SER A 51 -19.22 2.27 1.28
N ILE A 52 -18.31 2.86 2.05
CA ILE A 52 -16.95 3.08 1.57
C ILE A 52 -16.25 1.73 1.44
N ASP A 53 -15.87 1.37 0.21
CA ASP A 53 -15.22 0.10 -0.09
C ASP A 53 -13.82 0.04 0.56
N ASN A 54 -13.64 -0.90 1.48
CA ASN A 54 -12.40 -1.01 2.26
C ASN A 54 -11.20 -1.44 1.38
N GLU A 55 -11.44 -2.14 0.28
CA GLU A 55 -10.39 -2.58 -0.63
C GLU A 55 -9.95 -1.44 -1.54
N GLN A 56 -10.88 -0.59 -1.99
CA GLN A 56 -10.55 0.64 -2.70
C GLN A 56 -9.74 1.60 -1.82
N LEU A 57 -10.13 1.78 -0.55
CA LEU A 57 -9.36 2.58 0.41
C LEU A 57 -7.95 2.02 0.64
N GLU A 58 -7.81 0.71 0.77
CA GLU A 58 -6.49 0.06 0.91
C GLU A 58 -5.62 0.33 -0.31
N LYS A 59 -6.13 0.09 -1.53
CA LYS A 59 -5.39 0.34 -2.77
C LYS A 59 -4.99 1.81 -2.89
N ALA A 60 -5.91 2.73 -2.58
CA ALA A 60 -5.66 4.16 -2.65
C ALA A 60 -4.60 4.61 -1.63
N LEU A 61 -4.64 4.05 -0.41
CA LEU A 61 -3.65 4.30 0.63
C LEU A 61 -2.26 3.75 0.25
N GLN A 62 -2.19 2.52 -0.27
CA GLN A 62 -0.94 1.86 -0.68
C GLN A 62 -0.30 2.50 -1.91
N ALA A 63 -1.09 3.16 -2.76
CA ALA A 63 -0.62 3.88 -3.94
C ALA A 63 0.14 5.17 -3.60
N LEU A 64 0.02 5.69 -2.36
CA LEU A 64 0.73 6.88 -1.92
C LEU A 64 2.24 6.64 -1.77
N SER A 65 3.02 7.72 -1.84
CA SER A 65 4.42 7.68 -1.39
C SER A 65 4.51 7.46 0.13
N TRP A 66 5.63 6.95 0.63
CA TRP A 66 5.80 6.70 2.07
C TRP A 66 5.52 7.93 2.96
N GLY A 67 5.95 9.11 2.54
CA GLY A 67 5.71 10.35 3.30
C GLY A 67 4.23 10.70 3.40
N GLN A 68 3.51 10.64 2.28
CA GLN A 68 2.06 10.84 2.20
C GLN A 68 1.33 9.78 3.03
N PHE A 69 1.66 8.50 2.83
CA PHE A 69 1.11 7.37 3.57
C PHE A 69 1.24 7.57 5.09
N LYS A 70 2.46 7.90 5.55
CA LYS A 70 2.75 8.11 6.97
C LYS A 70 1.91 9.26 7.53
N SER A 71 1.78 10.35 6.78
CA SER A 71 0.94 11.50 7.17
C SER A 71 -0.51 11.07 7.35
N VAL A 72 -1.10 10.39 6.34
CA VAL A 72 -2.49 9.91 6.37
C VAL A 72 -2.75 8.94 7.53
N VAL A 73 -1.87 7.95 7.73
CA VAL A 73 -2.00 6.99 8.84
C VAL A 73 -1.85 7.67 10.20
N SER A 74 -0.94 8.64 10.32
CA SER A 74 -0.74 9.38 11.57
C SER A 74 -1.90 10.30 11.92
N ALA A 75 -2.64 10.80 10.91
CA ALA A 75 -3.80 11.67 11.09
C ALA A 75 -5.05 10.92 11.58
N ILE A 76 -5.07 9.58 11.49
CA ILE A 76 -6.18 8.75 11.97
C ILE A 76 -5.75 8.07 13.28
N PRO A 77 -6.31 8.47 14.43
CA PRO A 77 -5.88 7.99 15.74
C PRO A 77 -5.87 6.46 15.86
N LYS A 78 -6.87 5.79 15.27
CA LYS A 78 -7.01 4.33 15.35
C LYS A 78 -5.94 3.59 14.55
N LEU A 79 -5.65 4.04 13.32
CA LEU A 79 -4.59 3.44 12.50
C LEU A 79 -3.22 3.73 13.10
N LYS A 80 -3.00 4.94 13.59
CA LYS A 80 -1.79 5.30 14.33
C LYS A 80 -1.59 4.40 15.54
N ALA A 81 -2.64 4.18 16.34
CA ALA A 81 -2.61 3.28 17.48
C ALA A 81 -2.31 1.82 17.10
N ASP A 82 -2.90 1.31 16.00
CA ASP A 82 -2.56 -0.03 15.48
C ASP A 82 -1.06 -0.13 15.10
N VAL A 83 -0.45 0.93 14.54
CA VAL A 83 0.99 0.95 14.21
C VAL A 83 1.85 1.08 15.47
N ASP A 84 1.48 1.97 16.39
CA ASP A 84 2.19 2.17 17.66
C ASP A 84 2.09 0.93 18.59
N ALA A 85 1.04 0.11 18.44
CA ALA A 85 0.90 -1.17 19.15
C ALA A 85 1.99 -2.19 18.79
N TYR A 86 2.63 -2.07 17.62
CA TYR A 86 3.80 -2.88 17.26
C TYR A 86 5.08 -2.45 18.00
N GLY A 87 5.04 -1.34 18.76
CA GLY A 87 6.15 -0.84 19.54
C GLY A 87 7.14 0.02 18.73
N PRO A 88 8.36 0.25 19.26
CA PRO A 88 9.32 1.24 18.70
C PRO A 88 9.73 0.99 17.24
N LEU A 89 9.62 -0.26 16.77
CA LEU A 89 9.96 -0.67 15.41
C LEU A 89 8.75 -0.75 14.47
N GLY A 90 7.53 -0.50 14.97
CA GLY A 90 6.29 -0.63 14.20
C GLY A 90 6.29 0.21 12.91
N TRP A 91 6.73 1.46 13.02
CA TRP A 91 6.85 2.35 11.87
C TRP A 91 7.89 1.90 10.83
N GLN A 92 8.98 1.27 11.24
CA GLN A 92 9.99 0.73 10.32
C GLN A 92 9.44 -0.50 9.58
N TYR A 93 8.75 -1.39 10.30
CA TYR A 93 8.09 -2.53 9.70
C TYR A 93 7.03 -2.10 8.68
N VAL A 94 6.20 -1.12 9.05
CA VAL A 94 5.21 -0.53 8.16
C VAL A 94 5.89 0.14 6.97
N GLN A 95 6.98 0.88 7.14
CA GLN A 95 7.72 1.47 6.02
C GLN A 95 8.20 0.44 5.00
N ALA A 96 8.68 -0.71 5.45
CA ALA A 96 9.15 -1.77 4.56
C ALA A 96 8.00 -2.53 3.87
N ASN A 97 6.82 -2.59 4.50
CA ASN A 97 5.73 -3.47 4.08
C ASN A 97 4.43 -2.73 3.75
N TYR A 98 4.36 -1.38 3.75
CA TYR A 98 3.08 -0.67 3.66
C TYR A 98 2.30 -0.99 2.38
N ARG A 99 3.00 -1.31 1.28
CA ARG A 99 2.38 -1.72 0.00
C ARG A 99 1.86 -3.15 -0.03
N THR A 100 2.38 -4.02 0.83
CA THR A 100 2.04 -5.47 0.87
C THR A 100 1.24 -5.83 2.11
N TYR A 101 1.20 -4.95 3.12
CA TYR A 101 0.47 -5.12 4.35
C TYR A 101 -1.04 -5.02 4.11
N GLN A 102 -1.80 -5.89 4.76
CA GLN A 102 -3.25 -5.99 4.62
C GLN A 102 -3.99 -4.90 5.43
N TRP A 103 -3.86 -3.64 5.01
CA TRP A 103 -4.53 -2.49 5.63
C TRP A 103 -6.05 -2.63 5.68
N ARG A 104 -6.65 -3.40 4.78
CA ARG A 104 -8.10 -3.67 4.79
C ARG A 104 -8.60 -4.17 6.15
N LYS A 105 -7.80 -4.95 6.88
CA LYS A 105 -8.18 -5.43 8.23
C LYS A 105 -8.30 -4.28 9.23
N ASN A 106 -7.40 -3.31 9.16
CA ASN A 106 -7.41 -2.15 10.06
C ASN A 106 -8.48 -1.14 9.61
N ILE A 107 -8.65 -0.96 8.30
CA ILE A 107 -9.70 -0.10 7.72
C ILE A 107 -11.10 -0.62 8.07
N ARG A 108 -11.31 -1.95 8.11
CA ARG A 108 -12.58 -2.55 8.53
C ARG A 108 -12.95 -2.20 9.98
N LYS A 109 -11.95 -1.95 10.85
CA LYS A 109 -12.18 -1.54 12.25
C LYS A 109 -12.54 -0.05 12.39
N LEU A 110 -12.35 0.75 11.34
CA LEU A 110 -12.72 2.16 11.32
C LEU A 110 -14.23 2.31 11.21
N HIS A 111 -14.78 3.30 11.92
CA HIS A 111 -16.17 3.69 11.77
C HIS A 111 -16.36 4.50 10.47
N GLU A 112 -17.58 4.55 9.95
CA GLU A 112 -17.90 5.27 8.71
C GLU A 112 -17.37 6.72 8.64
N PRO A 113 -17.44 7.56 9.70
CA PRO A 113 -16.84 8.90 9.66
C PRO A 113 -15.30 8.86 9.53
N GLU A 114 -14.62 7.91 10.16
CA GLU A 114 -13.16 7.78 10.07
C GLU A 114 -12.74 7.29 8.67
N LYS A 115 -13.54 6.41 8.06
CA LYS A 115 -13.32 5.97 6.67
C LYS A 115 -13.48 7.11 5.68
N ARG A 116 -14.48 7.98 5.89
CA ARG A 116 -14.64 9.19 5.08
C ARG A 116 -13.44 10.11 5.23
N ARG A 117 -13.00 10.33 6.47
CA ARG A 117 -11.81 11.13 6.74
C ARG A 117 -10.55 10.55 6.10
N LEU A 118 -10.40 9.22 6.12
CA LEU A 118 -9.32 8.53 5.42
C LEU A 118 -9.37 8.78 3.91
N ALA A 119 -10.55 8.68 3.29
CA ALA A 119 -10.71 8.96 1.87
C ALA A 119 -10.30 10.39 1.52
N GLU A 120 -10.76 11.38 2.30
CA GLU A 120 -10.40 12.80 2.14
C GLU A 120 -8.89 13.01 2.25
N LEU A 121 -8.25 12.46 3.30
CA LEU A 121 -6.81 12.59 3.52
C LEU A 121 -5.99 11.92 2.41
N ILE A 122 -6.46 10.80 1.85
CA ILE A 122 -5.80 10.16 0.71
C ILE A 122 -5.89 11.06 -0.53
N GLN A 123 -7.03 11.69 -0.78
CA GLN A 123 -7.19 12.61 -1.91
C GLN A 123 -6.29 13.84 -1.74
N GLU A 124 -6.32 14.47 -0.57
CA GLU A 124 -5.45 15.60 -0.23
C GLU A 124 -3.97 15.23 -0.37
N ALA A 125 -3.59 14.05 0.10
CA ALA A 125 -2.22 13.57 -0.02
C ALA A 125 -1.80 13.33 -1.48
N ARG A 126 -2.72 12.88 -2.35
CA ARG A 126 -2.47 12.69 -3.80
C ARG A 126 -2.28 14.00 -4.54
N GLU A 127 -3.07 15.01 -4.18
CA GLU A 127 -2.99 16.36 -4.76
C GLU A 127 -1.71 17.10 -4.30
N GLY A 128 -1.08 16.64 -3.22
CA GLY A 128 0.16 17.20 -2.68
C GLY A 128 -0.11 18.39 -1.75
N PRO A 129 0.90 18.89 -1.01
CA PRO A 129 0.71 20.05 -0.16
C PRO A 129 0.47 21.31 -1.01
N GLY A 130 -0.80 21.72 -1.16
CA GLY A 130 -1.22 23.12 -1.42
C GLY A 130 -2.41 23.32 -2.37
N PRO A 131 -3.18 24.43 -2.28
CA PRO A 131 -2.90 25.62 -1.47
C PRO A 131 -3.92 25.87 -0.34
N SER A 132 -3.46 26.65 0.64
CA SER A 132 -4.27 27.46 1.54
C SER A 132 -5.56 27.97 0.90
N ARG A 133 -6.68 27.80 1.60
CA ARG A 133 -7.82 28.70 1.51
C ARG A 133 -8.29 29.06 2.91
#